data_AF-A0AAV5MDL1-F1
#
_entry.id   AF-A0AAV5MDL1-F1
#
_cell.length_a   1.000
_cell.length_b   1.000
_cell.length_c   1.000
_cell.angle_alpha   90.00
_cell.angle_beta   90.00
_cell.angle_gamma   90.00
#
_symmetry.space_group_name_H-M   'P 1'
#
loop_
_entity.id
_entity.type
_entity.pdbx_description
1 polymer ?
#
loop_
_entity_poly.entity_id
_entity_poly.type
_entity_poly.pdbx_seq_one_letter_code
_entity_poly.pdbx_strand_id
1 'polypeptide(L)'
;MHSIKIRVSLPQPLPNPPSLVPLPVPARDPWTQEMINEKLKKADNLGEEGMVDEAQKALEEAVALKKLAARQEPVLDSSKYTAVDVRITDQKLCVCDICGAFLSVYDSDRRLADHFGGKLHLGYMQIHDKLAELQEERNRSHKLDRYDDRK
;
A
#
# COMPACT_ATOMS: atom_id res chain seq x y z
N MET A 1 30.85 45.72 -0.81
CA MET A 1 29.60 45.22 -1.42
C MET A 1 29.91 43.85 -2.02
N HIS A 2 29.60 42.77 -1.30
CA HIS A 2 29.89 41.41 -1.78
C HIS A 2 28.68 40.88 -2.55
N SER A 3 28.78 40.80 -3.87
CA SER A 3 27.74 40.25 -4.73
C SER A 3 27.68 38.73 -4.62
N ILE A 4 26.67 38.21 -3.92
CA ILE A 4 26.33 36.79 -3.89
C ILE A 4 25.62 36.46 -5.21
N LYS A 5 26.29 35.73 -6.10
CA LYS A 5 25.68 35.17 -7.30
C LYS A 5 24.92 33.90 -6.91
N ILE A 6 23.59 33.99 -6.76
CA ILE A 6 22.73 32.82 -6.61
C ILE A 6 22.63 32.13 -7.98
N ARG A 7 23.37 31.03 -8.15
CA ARG A 7 23.22 30.15 -9.31
C ARG A 7 22.05 29.21 -9.02
N VAL A 8 20.83 29.64 -9.38
CA VAL A 8 19.66 28.74 -9.39
C VAL A 8 19.94 27.66 -10.43
N SER A 9 20.22 26.45 -9.95
CA SER A 9 20.41 25.28 -10.79
C SER A 9 19.03 24.66 -10.99
N LEU A 10 18.50 24.76 -12.21
CA LEU A 10 17.26 24.12 -12.60
C LEU A 10 17.43 22.58 -12.50
N PRO A 11 16.55 21.84 -11.80
CA PRO A 11 16.66 20.39 -11.73
C PRO A 11 16.47 19.80 -13.13
N GLN A 12 17.42 18.96 -13.56
CA GLN A 12 17.31 18.25 -14.82
C GLN A 12 16.15 17.24 -14.76
N PRO A 13 15.42 17.02 -15.86
CA PRO A 13 14.43 15.96 -15.92
C PRO A 13 15.13 14.62 -15.71
N LEU A 14 14.63 13.80 -14.79
CA LEU A 14 15.12 12.44 -14.60
C LEU A 14 14.98 11.65 -15.91
N PRO A 15 15.97 10.83 -16.28
CA PRO A 15 15.83 9.94 -17.44
C PRO A 15 14.63 9.02 -17.21
N ASN A 16 13.77 8.93 -18.23
CA ASN A 16 12.58 8.07 -18.22
C ASN A 16 12.97 6.66 -17.74
N PRO A 17 12.21 6.05 -16.82
CA PRO A 17 12.47 4.67 -16.43
C PRO A 17 12.39 3.79 -17.68
N PRO A 18 13.22 2.73 -17.77
CA PRO A 18 13.12 1.78 -18.87
C PRO A 18 11.68 1.30 -18.97
N SER A 19 11.15 1.28 -20.20
CA SER A 19 9.84 0.72 -20.55
C SER A 19 9.65 -0.56 -19.75
N LEU A 20 8.64 -0.55 -18.87
CA LEU A 20 8.28 -1.71 -18.08
C LEU A 20 7.97 -2.83 -19.06
N VAL A 21 8.78 -3.89 -18.99
CA VAL A 21 8.49 -5.17 -19.61
C VAL A 21 7.06 -5.54 -19.19
N PRO A 22 6.16 -5.94 -20.10
CA PRO A 22 4.87 -6.46 -19.72
C PRO A 22 5.11 -7.57 -18.69
N LEU A 23 4.62 -7.37 -17.46
CA LEU A 23 4.65 -8.40 -16.44
C LEU A 23 3.97 -9.64 -17.03
N PRO A 24 4.50 -10.86 -16.77
CA PRO A 24 3.80 -12.08 -17.14
C PRO A 24 2.45 -12.04 -16.42
N VAL A 25 1.37 -11.95 -17.19
CA VAL A 25 0.02 -12.19 -16.69
C VAL A 25 0.09 -13.53 -15.95
N PRO A 26 -0.40 -13.64 -14.69
CA PRO A 26 -0.38 -14.89 -13.97
C PRO A 26 -0.95 -15.98 -14.88
N ALA A 27 -0.16 -17.03 -15.07
CA ALA A 27 -0.46 -18.07 -16.03
C ALA A 27 -1.78 -18.72 -15.59
N ARG A 28 -2.83 -18.50 -16.38
CA ARG A 28 -4.05 -19.31 -16.37
C ARG A 28 -3.62 -20.77 -16.28
N ASP A 29 -4.23 -21.55 -15.37
CA ASP A 29 -3.93 -22.97 -15.22
C ASP A 29 -3.79 -23.61 -16.61
N PRO A 30 -2.59 -24.13 -16.97
CA PRO A 30 -2.29 -24.52 -18.36
C PRO A 30 -3.33 -25.49 -18.94
N TRP A 31 -3.85 -26.37 -18.10
CA TRP A 31 -4.89 -27.34 -18.42
C TRP A 31 -6.24 -26.70 -18.76
N THR A 32 -6.66 -25.68 -17.99
CA THR A 32 -7.92 -24.95 -18.22
C THR A 32 -7.86 -24.11 -19.50
N GLN A 33 -6.68 -23.58 -19.86
CA GLN A 33 -6.48 -22.87 -21.11
C GLN A 33 -6.55 -23.80 -22.32
N GLU A 34 -5.95 -24.98 -22.20
CA GLU A 34 -5.98 -26.01 -23.25
C GLU A 34 -7.40 -26.48 -23.54
N MET A 35 -8.22 -26.75 -22.51
CA MET A 35 -9.64 -27.09 -22.66
C MET A 35 -10.46 -26.00 -23.34
N ILE A 36 -10.19 -24.72 -23.05
CA ILE A 36 -10.89 -23.60 -23.69
C ILE A 36 -10.53 -23.54 -25.18
N ASN A 37 -9.25 -23.71 -25.51
CA ASN A 37 -8.79 -23.71 -26.90
C ASN A 37 -9.37 -24.89 -27.69
N GLU A 38 -9.46 -26.07 -27.07
CA GLU A 38 -10.09 -27.24 -27.69
C GLU A 38 -11.57 -27.00 -28.00
N LYS A 39 -12.31 -26.40 -27.04
CA LYS A 39 -13.73 -26.08 -27.23
C LYS A 39 -13.97 -25.00 -28.28
N LEU A 40 -13.11 -24.00 -28.37
CA LEU A 40 -13.15 -22.99 -29.43
C LEU A 40 -12.88 -23.60 -30.81
N LYS A 41 -11.84 -24.44 -30.93
CA LYS A 41 -11.54 -25.14 -32.18
C LYS A 41 -12.70 -26.05 -32.62
N LYS A 42 -13.38 -26.69 -31.67
CA LYS A 42 -14.56 -27.50 -31.97
C LYS A 42 -15.74 -26.64 -32.47
N ALA A 43 -15.95 -25.46 -31.89
CA ALA A 43 -16.96 -24.53 -32.35
C ALA A 43 -16.69 -24.04 -33.79
N ASP A 44 -15.43 -23.74 -34.11
CA ASP A 44 -15.04 -23.31 -35.46
C ASP A 44 -15.32 -24.39 -36.51
N ASN A 45 -14.90 -25.64 -36.26
CA ASN A 45 -15.16 -26.76 -37.18
C ASN A 45 -16.66 -27.00 -37.41
N LEU A 46 -17.47 -26.96 -36.35
CA LEU A 46 -18.93 -27.11 -36.44
C LEU A 46 -19.56 -25.95 -37.22
N GLY A 47 -19.00 -24.75 -37.10
CA GLY A 47 -19.40 -23.58 -37.88
C GLY A 47 -19.08 -23.73 -39.37
N GLU A 48 -17.91 -24.27 -39.72
CA GLU A 48 -17.51 -24.57 -41.10
C GLU A 48 -18.39 -25.65 -41.74
N GLU A 49 -18.84 -26.63 -40.95
CA GLU A 49 -19.80 -27.67 -41.38
C GLU A 49 -21.25 -27.15 -41.48
N GLY A 50 -21.52 -25.90 -41.09
CA GLY A 50 -22.84 -25.27 -41.14
C GLY A 50 -23.78 -25.68 -39.99
N MET A 51 -23.26 -26.36 -38.97
CA MET A 51 -23.99 -26.77 -37.76
C MET A 51 -23.97 -25.63 -36.72
N VAL A 52 -24.73 -24.57 -37.02
CA VAL A 52 -24.73 -23.29 -36.30
C VAL A 52 -25.17 -23.43 -34.84
N ASP A 53 -26.19 -24.25 -34.57
CA ASP A 53 -26.72 -24.44 -33.22
C ASP A 53 -25.71 -25.15 -32.31
N GLU A 54 -25.04 -26.17 -32.82
CA GLU A 54 -24.00 -26.92 -32.12
C GLU A 54 -22.72 -26.08 -31.92
N ALA A 55 -22.33 -25.29 -32.93
CA ALA A 55 -21.20 -24.37 -32.84
C ALA A 55 -21.43 -23.31 -31.76
N GLN A 56 -22.63 -22.71 -31.73
CA GLN A 56 -22.98 -21.71 -30.72
C GLN A 56 -22.95 -22.31 -29.31
N LYS A 57 -23.46 -23.53 -29.13
CA LYS A 57 -23.41 -24.22 -27.84
C LYS A 57 -21.97 -24.49 -27.38
N ALA A 58 -21.10 -24.94 -28.27
CA ALA A 58 -19.69 -25.19 -27.95
C ALA A 58 -18.94 -23.89 -27.58
N LEU A 59 -19.27 -22.78 -28.24
CA LEU A 59 -18.75 -21.46 -27.92
C LEU A 59 -19.22 -20.98 -26.53
N GLU A 60 -20.49 -21.19 -26.20
CA GLU A 60 -21.05 -20.82 -24.90
C GLU A 60 -20.39 -21.60 -23.75
N GLU A 61 -20.10 -22.89 -23.94
CA GLU A 61 -19.31 -23.70 -23.00
C GLU A 61 -17.90 -23.12 -22.80
N ALA A 62 -17.21 -22.71 -23.87
CA ALA A 62 -15.89 -22.09 -23.79
C ALA A 62 -15.92 -20.74 -23.04
N VAL A 63 -16.97 -19.93 -23.26
CA VAL A 63 -17.19 -18.65 -22.57
C VAL A 63 -17.50 -18.88 -21.08
N ALA A 64 -18.28 -19.90 -20.74
CA ALA A 64 -18.58 -20.26 -19.36
C ALA A 64 -17.31 -20.69 -18.60
N LEU A 65 -16.47 -21.53 -19.21
CA LEU A 65 -15.17 -21.91 -18.66
C LEU A 65 -14.25 -20.69 -18.46
N LYS A 66 -14.24 -19.76 -19.41
CA LYS A 66 -13.49 -18.50 -19.29
C LYS A 66 -14.01 -17.61 -18.16
N LYS A 67 -15.33 -17.56 -17.93
CA LYS A 67 -15.96 -16.77 -16.86
C LYS A 67 -15.71 -17.37 -15.47
N LEU A 68 -15.73 -18.69 -15.35
CA LEU A 68 -15.39 -19.38 -14.10
C LEU A 68 -13.92 -19.18 -13.74
N ALA A 69 -13.01 -19.24 -14.72
CA ALA A 69 -11.60 -18.91 -14.51
C ALA A 69 -11.40 -17.43 -14.13
N ALA A 70 -12.11 -16.50 -14.78
CA ALA A 70 -12.04 -15.07 -14.46
C ALA A 70 -12.60 -14.70 -13.07
N ARG A 71 -13.39 -15.57 -12.44
CA ARG A 71 -13.89 -15.39 -11.07
C ARG A 71 -12.92 -15.91 -10.01
N GLN A 72 -12.00 -16.81 -10.37
CA GLN A 72 -10.94 -17.30 -9.49
C GLN A 72 -9.68 -16.42 -9.51
N GLU A 73 -9.46 -15.68 -10.59
CA GLU A 73 -8.62 -14.49 -10.53
C GLU A 73 -9.29 -13.51 -9.54
N PRO A 74 -8.61 -13.08 -8.46
CA PRO A 74 -9.11 -11.97 -7.68
C PRO A 74 -9.26 -10.82 -8.69
N VAL A 75 -10.47 -10.30 -8.81
CA VAL A 75 -10.76 -9.06 -9.53
C VAL A 75 -9.99 -7.96 -8.81
N LEU A 76 -8.69 -7.86 -9.11
CA LEU A 76 -7.88 -6.69 -8.88
C LEU A 76 -8.32 -5.71 -9.95
N ASP A 77 -9.52 -5.15 -9.77
CA ASP A 77 -9.88 -3.88 -10.37
C ASP A 77 -9.05 -2.79 -9.66
N SER A 78 -7.73 -2.90 -9.81
CA SER A 78 -6.72 -1.99 -9.30
C SER A 78 -6.53 -0.81 -10.28
N SER A 79 -7.40 -0.68 -11.27
CA SER A 79 -7.28 0.27 -12.38
C SER A 79 -7.76 1.69 -12.03
N LYS A 80 -8.08 1.97 -10.76
CA LYS A 80 -8.39 3.32 -10.28
C LYS A 80 -7.69 3.71 -8.97
N TYR A 81 -6.57 3.08 -8.66
CA TYR A 81 -5.70 3.56 -7.60
C TYR A 81 -4.52 4.30 -8.22
N THR A 82 -4.50 5.61 -8.02
CA THR A 82 -3.37 6.44 -8.45
C THR A 82 -2.09 5.87 -7.85
N ALA A 83 -0.95 6.02 -8.52
CA ALA A 83 0.34 5.44 -8.12
C ALA A 83 0.87 5.90 -6.74
N VAL A 84 0.12 6.76 -6.04
CA VAL A 84 0.33 7.15 -4.64
C VAL A 84 -0.27 6.10 -3.69
N ASP A 85 -1.42 5.51 -4.02
CA ASP A 85 -2.17 4.65 -3.11
C ASP A 85 -1.68 3.18 -3.13
N VAL A 86 -1.21 2.70 -4.28
CA VAL A 86 -0.60 1.35 -4.41
C VAL A 86 0.71 1.22 -3.61
N ARG A 87 1.34 2.33 -3.24
CA ARG A 87 2.55 2.31 -2.38
C ARG A 87 2.21 2.19 -0.90
N ILE A 88 0.98 2.52 -0.52
CA ILE A 88 0.51 2.56 0.88
C ILE A 88 0.05 1.17 1.32
N THR A 89 -0.42 0.31 0.40
CA THR A 89 -1.00 -0.98 0.76
C THR A 89 0.00 -2.03 1.27
N ASP A 90 1.29 -1.93 0.93
CA ASP A 90 2.33 -2.88 1.38
C ASP A 90 3.32 -2.32 2.42
N GLN A 91 3.22 -1.05 2.77
CA GLN A 91 4.02 -0.49 3.87
C GLN A 91 3.25 -0.68 5.17
N LYS A 92 3.54 -1.80 5.86
CA LYS A 92 3.05 -1.99 7.23
C LYS A 92 3.73 -0.97 8.14
N LEU A 93 2.99 0.10 8.46
CA LEU A 93 3.45 1.19 9.32
C LEU A 93 2.90 1.02 10.75
N CYS A 94 3.70 1.41 11.74
CA CYS A 94 3.29 1.64 13.11
C CYS A 94 3.50 3.12 13.47
N VAL A 95 2.85 3.59 14.53
CA VAL A 95 2.98 4.97 15.02
C VAL A 95 3.81 4.96 16.29
N CYS A 96 4.73 5.91 16.44
CA CYS A 96 5.48 6.10 17.68
C CYS A 96 4.58 6.68 18.79
N ASP A 97 4.56 6.06 19.97
CA ASP A 97 3.76 6.54 21.11
C ASP A 97 4.25 7.86 21.71
N ILE A 98 5.51 8.24 21.46
CA ILE A 98 6.11 9.45 22.01
C ILE A 98 5.89 10.64 21.06
N CYS A 99 6.29 10.51 19.79
CA CYS A 99 6.29 11.63 18.84
C CYS A 99 5.25 11.53 17.72
N GLY A 100 4.47 10.44 17.65
CA GLY A 100 3.40 10.27 16.67
C GLY A 100 3.85 10.09 15.21
N ALA A 101 5.16 9.98 14.97
CA ALA A 101 5.67 9.73 13.63
C ALA A 101 5.42 8.27 13.21
N PHE A 102 5.15 8.05 11.91
CA PHE A 102 5.04 6.72 11.33
C PHE A 102 6.43 6.08 11.19
N LEU A 103 6.56 4.83 11.64
CA LEU A 103 7.71 3.97 11.42
C LEU A 103 7.29 2.77 10.57
N SER A 104 8.21 2.22 9.79
CA SER A 104 7.98 0.91 9.18
C SER A 104 8.21 -0.18 10.21
N VAL A 105 7.35 -1.20 10.21
CA VAL A 105 7.56 -2.41 11.02
C VAL A 105 8.87 -3.13 10.63
N TYR A 106 9.39 -2.86 9.43
CA TYR A 106 10.62 -3.47 8.90
C TYR A 106 11.82 -2.50 8.90
N ASP A 107 11.77 -1.41 9.66
CA ASP A 107 12.92 -0.52 9.80
C ASP A 107 14.11 -1.23 10.46
N SER A 108 15.33 -0.86 10.05
CA SER A 108 16.55 -1.38 10.65
C SER A 108 16.87 -0.69 11.98
N ASP A 109 17.60 -1.38 12.85
CA ASP A 109 18.03 -0.83 14.15
C ASP A 109 18.74 0.52 14.04
N ARG A 110 19.50 0.72 12.95
CA ARG A 110 20.14 2.01 12.67
C ARG A 110 19.12 3.13 12.45
N ARG A 111 18.07 2.88 11.66
CA ARG A 111 16.99 3.87 11.42
C ARG A 111 16.17 4.10 12.68
N LEU A 112 15.91 3.05 13.45
CA LEU A 112 15.25 3.14 14.76
C LEU A 112 16.07 4.00 15.73
N ALA A 113 17.39 3.80 15.79
CA ALA A 113 18.27 4.62 16.61
C ALA A 113 18.24 6.09 16.20
N ASP A 114 18.27 6.39 14.90
CA ASP A 114 18.15 7.77 14.39
C ASP A 114 16.78 8.39 14.72
N HIS A 115 15.71 7.59 14.75
CA HIS A 115 14.38 8.02 15.19
C HIS A 115 14.37 8.36 16.69
N PHE A 116 14.80 7.43 17.55
CA PHE A 116 14.78 7.59 19.01
C PHE A 116 15.76 8.67 19.49
N GLY A 117 16.91 8.79 18.84
CA GLY A 117 17.88 9.88 19.05
C GLY A 117 17.53 11.19 18.32
N GLY A 118 16.42 11.22 17.59
CA GLY A 118 15.99 12.37 16.81
C GLY A 118 15.43 13.49 17.69
N LYS A 119 15.59 14.74 17.23
CA LYS A 119 15.12 15.94 17.98
C LYS A 119 13.61 15.94 18.24
N LEU A 120 12.82 15.45 17.29
CA LEU A 120 11.37 15.33 17.47
C LEU A 120 11.05 14.36 18.61
N HIS A 121 11.61 13.16 18.57
CA HIS A 121 11.37 12.15 19.58
C HIS A 121 11.82 12.61 20.98
N LEU A 122 13.05 13.11 21.09
CA LEU A 122 13.58 13.62 22.36
C LEU A 122 12.80 14.85 22.87
N GLY A 123 12.36 15.74 21.98
CA GLY A 123 11.56 16.92 22.35
C GLY A 123 10.20 16.54 22.92
N TYR A 124 9.48 15.61 22.28
CA TYR A 124 8.20 15.12 22.81
C TYR A 124 8.37 14.35 24.12
N MET A 125 9.44 13.58 24.27
CA MET A 125 9.77 12.90 25.53
C MET A 125 9.93 13.91 26.68
N GLN A 126 10.68 15.00 26.47
CA GLN A 126 10.82 16.07 27.47
C GLN A 126 9.48 16.75 27.82
N ILE A 127 8.59 16.92 26.84
CA ILE A 127 7.26 17.48 27.06
C ILE A 127 6.42 16.52 27.92
N HIS A 128 6.49 15.22 27.65
CA HIS A 128 5.77 14.20 28.44
C HIS A 128 6.26 14.18 29.89
N ASP A 129 7.57 14.18 30.10
CA ASP A 129 8.17 14.25 31.43
C ASP A 129 7.72 15.51 32.16
N LYS A 130 7.77 16.66 31.49
CA LYS A 130 7.36 17.92 32.10
C LYS A 130 5.88 17.97 32.43
N LEU A 131 5.04 17.37 31.58
CA LEU A 131 3.61 17.25 31.83
C LEU A 131 3.33 16.40 33.07
N ALA A 132 4.04 15.28 33.23
CA ALA A 132 3.92 14.41 34.39
C ALA A 132 4.30 15.14 35.70
N GLU A 133 5.42 15.87 35.69
CA GLU A 133 5.84 16.70 36.83
C GLU A 133 4.76 17.73 37.23
N LEU A 134 4.21 18.45 36.26
CA LEU A 134 3.20 19.47 36.51
C LEU A 134 1.88 18.87 37.01
N GLN A 135 1.50 17.70 36.50
CA GLN A 135 0.32 16.98 36.99
C GLN A 135 0.52 16.51 38.43
N GLU A 136 1.70 16.04 38.78
CA GLU A 136 2.02 15.62 40.14
C GLU A 136 1.98 16.82 41.10
N GLU A 137 2.58 17.95 40.71
CA GLU A 137 2.55 19.18 41.51
C GLU A 137 1.12 19.66 41.75
N ARG A 138 0.31 19.73 40.70
CA ARG A 138 -1.12 20.08 40.83
C ARG A 138 -1.85 19.13 41.78
N ASN A 139 -1.58 17.83 41.69
CA ASN A 139 -2.20 16.84 42.59
C ASN A 139 -1.72 16.98 44.03
N ARG A 140 -0.46 17.40 44.27
CA ARG A 140 0.06 17.73 45.60
C ARG A 140 -0.64 18.96 46.18
N SER A 141 -0.78 20.05 45.42
CA SER A 141 -1.49 21.25 45.85
C SER A 141 -2.94 20.94 46.26
N HIS A 142 -3.68 20.20 45.43
CA HIS A 142 -5.06 19.80 45.77
C HIS A 142 -5.17 18.93 47.04
N LYS A 143 -4.15 18.15 47.38
CA LYS A 143 -4.14 17.36 48.61
C LYS A 143 -3.88 18.23 49.85
N LEU A 144 -3.06 19.27 49.72
CA LEU A 144 -2.77 20.21 50.80
C LEU A 144 -3.99 21.06 51.13
N ASP A 145 -4.68 21.61 50.13
CA ASP A 145 -5.90 22.40 50.34
C ASP A 145 -6.99 21.59 51.07
N ARG A 146 -7.15 20.31 50.70
CA ARG A 146 -8.09 19.41 51.38
C ARG A 146 -7.70 19.04 52.82
N TYR A 147 -6.43 19.17 53.17
CA TYR A 147 -5.95 18.91 54.52
C TYR A 147 -6.18 20.14 55.42
N ASP A 148 -6.02 21.34 54.89
CA ASP A 148 -6.27 22.60 55.62
C ASP A 148 -7.76 22.80 55.93
N ASP A 149 -8.67 22.48 54.99
CA ASP A 149 -10.13 22.52 55.19
C ASP A 149 -10.65 21.56 56.30
N ARG A 150 -9.85 20.58 56.72
CA ARG A 150 -10.25 19.57 57.73
C ARG A 150 -9.78 19.94 59.15
N LYS A 151 -9.03 21.03 59.31
CA LYS A 151 -8.45 21.45 60.59
C LYS A 151 -9.26 22.56 61.25
#